data_AF-A0A1D8UY31-F1
#
_entry.id   AF-A0A1D8UY31-F1
#
_cell.length_a   1.000
_cell.length_b   1.000
_cell.length_c   1.000
_cell.angle_alpha   90.00
_cell.angle_beta   90.00
_cell.angle_gamma   90.00
#
_symmetry.space_group_name_H-M   'P 1'
#
loop_
_entity.id
_entity.type
_entity.pdbx_description
1 polymer ?
#
loop_
_entity_poly.entity_id
_entity_poly.type
_entity_poly.pdbx_seq_one_letter_code
_entity_poly.pdbx_strand_id
1 'polypeptide(L)'
;MDDDLTPAHAEEIADALMHALRFNGRRRVHDADELMARLVAERLVAHLQRCGFRLMRLPSAPLPDTSQHRHPHADARENGP
;
A
#
# COMPACT_ATOMS: atom_id res chain seq x y z
N MET A 1 3.61 4.42 -18.95
CA MET A 1 2.42 3.59 -19.22
C MET A 1 1.59 3.65 -17.96
N ASP A 2 0.80 4.71 -17.87
CA ASP A 2 -0.17 4.97 -16.80
C ASP A 2 -1.50 4.22 -17.06
N ASP A 3 -1.49 3.31 -18.05
CA ASP A 3 -2.63 2.55 -18.57
C ASP A 3 -3.35 1.65 -17.57
N ASP A 4 -2.78 1.45 -16.38
CA ASP A 4 -3.36 0.57 -15.34
C ASP A 4 -3.70 1.34 -14.04
N LEU A 5 -3.82 2.67 -14.14
CA LEU A 5 -4.33 3.49 -13.05
C LEU A 5 -5.81 3.19 -12.81
N THR A 6 -6.12 2.74 -11.60
CA THR A 6 -7.51 2.49 -11.18
C THR A 6 -8.03 3.67 -10.35
N PRO A 7 -9.32 4.04 -10.46
CA PRO A 7 -9.90 5.03 -9.56
C PRO A 7 -9.78 4.57 -8.10
N ALA A 8 -9.19 5.40 -7.24
CA ALA A 8 -9.05 5.06 -5.83
C ALA A 8 -10.37 5.32 -5.08
N HIS A 9 -10.77 4.39 -4.23
CA HIS A 9 -11.92 4.59 -3.36
C HIS A 9 -11.58 5.53 -2.19
N ALA A 10 -12.60 6.25 -1.71
CA ALA A 10 -12.48 7.18 -0.59
C ALA A 10 -11.84 6.55 0.66
N GLU A 11 -12.20 5.30 0.94
CA GLU A 11 -11.71 4.52 2.08
C GLU A 11 -10.22 4.21 1.96
N GLU A 12 -9.76 3.79 0.77
CA GLU A 12 -8.34 3.50 0.52
C GLU A 12 -7.46 4.74 0.68
N ILE A 13 -7.98 5.90 0.25
CA ILE A 13 -7.30 7.19 0.40
C ILE A 13 -7.25 7.59 1.88
N ALA A 14 -8.36 7.39 2.62
CA ALA A 14 -8.41 7.69 4.04
C ALA A 14 -7.40 6.84 4.84
N ASP A 15 -7.29 5.55 4.52
CA ASP A 15 -6.31 4.65 5.14
C ASP A 15 -4.86 5.05 4.82
N ALA A 16 -4.57 5.42 3.57
CA ALA A 16 -3.26 5.91 3.18
C ALA A 16 -2.88 7.22 3.89
N LEU A 17 -3.84 8.15 4.02
CA LEU A 17 -3.65 9.40 4.76
C LEU A 17 -3.49 9.15 6.26
N MET A 18 -4.29 8.25 6.84
CA MET A 18 -4.15 7.86 8.24
C MET A 18 -2.76 7.28 8.52
N HIS A 19 -2.25 6.44 7.61
CA HIS A 19 -0.89 5.92 7.70
C HIS A 19 0.15 7.05 7.63
N ALA A 20 0.06 7.95 6.65
CA ALA A 20 0.99 9.08 6.52
C ALA A 20 0.95 10.04 7.72
N LEU A 21 -0.22 10.26 8.31
CA LEU A 21 -0.40 11.09 9.51
C LEU A 21 0.23 10.46 10.75
N ARG A 22 0.26 9.11 10.82
CA ARG A 22 0.88 8.35 11.92
C ARG A 22 2.39 8.14 11.71
N PHE A 23 2.81 8.07 10.44
CA PHE A 23 4.17 7.68 10.05
C PHE A 23 4.73 8.66 9.01
N ASN A 24 5.75 9.42 9.40
CA ASN A 24 6.55 10.19 8.45
C ASN A 24 7.89 9.45 8.21
N GLY A 25 7.89 8.55 7.23
CA GLY A 25 9.04 7.70 6.91
C GLY A 25 9.39 6.70 8.02
N ARG A 26 10.65 6.67 8.46
CA ARG A 26 11.16 5.74 9.50
C ARG A 26 10.89 6.18 10.94
N ARG A 27 10.29 7.35 11.15
CA ARG A 27 10.07 7.93 12.48
C ARG A 27 8.56 8.08 12.70
N ARG A 28 8.07 7.52 13.80
CA ARG A 28 6.70 7.72 14.29
C ARG A 28 6.65 9.14 14.88
N VAL A 29 6.30 10.13 14.06
CA VAL A 29 6.43 11.56 14.40
C VAL A 29 5.21 12.07 15.18
N HIS A 30 4.05 11.43 15.04
CA HIS A 30 2.85 11.87 15.71
C HIS A 30 2.18 10.70 16.43
N ASP A 31 2.13 10.78 17.76
CA ASP A 31 0.98 10.28 18.54
C ASP A 31 -0.25 11.15 18.23
N ALA A 32 -0.54 11.36 16.94
CA ALA A 32 -1.88 11.76 16.55
C ALA A 32 -2.74 10.59 16.98
N ASP A 33 -3.57 10.79 18.02
CA ASP A 33 -4.54 9.81 18.45
C ASP A 33 -5.19 9.21 17.20
N GLU A 34 -5.27 7.88 17.14
CA GLU A 34 -5.76 7.15 15.98
C GLU A 34 -7.10 7.71 15.47
N LEU A 35 -7.92 8.16 16.41
CA LEU A 35 -9.19 8.87 16.17
C LEU A 35 -8.99 10.20 15.43
N MET A 36 -8.03 11.03 15.84
CA MET A 36 -7.71 12.31 15.20
C MET A 36 -7.14 12.10 13.81
N ALA A 37 -6.25 11.11 13.62
CA ALA A 37 -5.72 10.77 12.30
C ALA A 37 -6.84 10.35 11.35
N ARG A 38 -7.77 9.50 11.82
CA ARG A 38 -8.95 9.09 11.05
C ARG A 38 -9.85 10.28 10.70
N LEU A 39 -10.19 11.13 11.67
CA LEU A 39 -11.05 12.28 11.45
C LEU A 39 -10.47 13.26 10.42
N VAL A 40 -9.16 13.52 10.50
CA VAL A 40 -8.46 14.39 9.55
C VAL A 40 -8.45 13.77 8.15
N ALA A 41 -8.16 12.46 8.05
CA ALA A 41 -8.16 11.75 6.78
C ALA A 41 -9.54 11.81 6.08
N GLU A 42 -10.62 11.50 6.81
CA GLU A 42 -11.99 11.57 6.29
C GLU A 42 -12.35 12.98 5.80
N ARG A 43 -11.96 14.00 6.58
CA ARG A 43 -12.22 15.41 6.22
C ARG A 43 -11.46 15.86 4.98
N LEU A 44 -10.22 15.42 4.82
CA LEU A 44 -9.42 15.69 3.62
C LEU A 44 -10.01 15.01 2.39
N VAL A 45 -10.40 13.74 2.48
CA VAL A 45 -11.05 13.01 1.37
C VAL A 45 -12.34 13.70 0.94
N ALA A 46 -13.20 14.07 1.90
CA ALA A 46 -14.44 14.79 1.59
C ALA A 46 -14.18 16.16 0.94
N HIS A 47 -13.12 16.86 1.34
CA HIS A 47 -12.75 18.13 0.72
C HIS A 47 -12.22 17.94 -0.71
N LEU A 48 -11.37 16.94 -0.94
CA LEU A 48 -10.84 16.61 -2.26
C LEU A 48 -11.96 16.25 -3.25
N GLN A 49 -12.95 15.48 -2.80
CA GLN A 49 -14.14 15.16 -3.61
C GLN A 49 -14.95 16.41 -3.96
N ARG A 50 -15.17 17.31 -2.99
CA ARG A 50 -15.91 18.58 -3.23
C ARG A 50 -15.18 19.51 -4.19
N CYS A 51 -13.86 19.50 -4.18
CA CYS A 51 -13.03 20.27 -5.11
C CYS A 51 -12.92 19.64 -6.51
N GLY A 52 -13.47 18.43 -6.72
CA GLY A 52 -13.45 17.74 -8.01
C GLY A 52 -12.18 16.94 -8.29
N PHE A 53 -11.32 16.71 -7.29
CA PHE A 53 -10.14 15.86 -7.44
C PHE A 53 -10.54 14.39 -7.54
N ARG A 54 -10.06 13.70 -8.58
CA ARG A 54 -10.15 12.25 -8.72
C ARG A 54 -8.76 11.66 -8.46
N LEU A 55 -8.61 10.95 -7.34
CA LEU A 55 -7.39 10.25 -7.03
C LEU A 55 -7.37 8.91 -7.76
N MET A 56 -6.20 8.56 -8.29
CA MET A 56 -5.96 7.31 -8.98
C MET A 56 -4.94 6.50 -8.18
N ARG A 57 -5.21 5.21 -8.03
CA ARG A 57 -4.30 4.25 -7.40
C ARG A 57 -3.47 3.61 -8.49
N LEU A 58 -2.14 3.65 -8.31
CA LEU A 58 -1.22 2.88 -9.15
C LEU A 58 -1.47 1.39 -8.90
N PRO A 59 -1.35 0.56 -9.95
CA PRO A 59 -1.44 -0.88 -9.79
C PRO A 59 -0.39 -1.29 -8.75
N SER A 60 -0.83 -2.01 -7.72
CA SER A 60 0.11 -2.56 -6.75
C SER A 60 1.07 -3.44 -7.52
N ALA A 61 2.38 -3.16 -7.44
CA ALA A 61 3.38 -3.98 -8.10
C ALA A 61 3.09 -5.45 -7.77
N PRO A 62 3.11 -6.35 -8.77
CA PRO A 62 2.81 -7.76 -8.54
C PRO A 62 3.65 -8.23 -7.36
N LEU A 63 2.98 -8.85 -6.38
CA LEU A 63 3.62 -9.47 -5.23
C LEU A 63 4.84 -10.26 -5.74
N PRO A 64 6.03 -10.12 -5.14
CA PRO A 64 7.18 -10.93 -5.50
C PRO A 64 6.74 -12.39 -5.46
N ASP A 65 6.67 -13.03 -6.62
CA ASP A 65 6.29 -14.44 -6.73
C ASP A 65 7.39 -15.25 -6.07
N THR A 66 7.19 -15.59 -4.80
CA THR A 66 8.11 -16.42 -4.04
C THR A 66 8.13 -17.87 -4.54
N SER A 67 7.31 -18.23 -5.55
CA SER A 67 7.36 -19.54 -6.20
C SER A 67 8.67 -19.82 -6.94
N GLN A 68 9.54 -18.82 -7.15
CA GLN A 68 10.86 -19.03 -7.76
C GLN A 68 11.96 -19.45 -6.77
N HIS A 69 11.64 -19.80 -5.52
CA HIS A 69 12.60 -20.46 -4.65
C HIS A 69 12.86 -21.91 -5.10
N ARG A 70 13.78 -22.05 -6.07
CA ARG A 70 14.40 -23.32 -6.44
C ARG A 70 15.00 -23.96 -5.17
N HIS A 71 14.39 -25.05 -4.69
CA HIS A 71 14.88 -25.78 -3.54
C HIS A 71 16.24 -26.45 -3.86
N PRO A 72 17.31 -26.18 -3.10
CA PRO A 72 18.67 -26.66 -3.40
C PRO A 72 18.93 -28.15 -3.09
N HIS A 73 17.90 -28.98 -2.94
CA HIS A 73 18.06 -30.40 -2.56
C HIS A 73 17.54 -31.40 -3.61
N ALA A 74 17.31 -30.98 -4.85
CA ALA A 74 16.90 -31.87 -5.93
C ALA A 74 18.06 -32.68 -6.54
N ASP A 75 19.31 -32.21 -6.41
CA ASP A 75 20.44 -32.77 -7.16
C ASP A 75 21.26 -33.84 -6.38
N ALA A 76 20.83 -34.26 -5.18
CA ALA A 76 21.62 -35.14 -4.32
C ALA A 76 21.26 -36.64 -4.37
N ARG A 77 20.37 -37.07 -5.27
CA ARG A 77 19.89 -38.48 -5.31
C ARG A 77 20.01 -39.15 -6.68
N GLU A 78 21.06 -38.86 -7.43
CA GLU A 78 21.39 -39.65 -8.62
C GLU A 78 22.90 -39.75 -8.75
N ASN A 79 23.51 -40.62 -7.95
CA ASN A 79 24.82 -41.25 -8.22
C ASN A 79 25.03 -42.39 -7.20
N GLY A 80 24.44 -43.55 -7.48
CA GLY A 80 24.95 -44.87 -7.08
C GLY A 80 25.16 -45.68 -8.37
N PRO A 81 26.06 -46.68 -8.43
CA PRO A 81 26.42 -47.62 -7.36
C PRO A 81 27.88 -47.60 -6.91
#